data_AF-A0A1A6HN16-F1
#
_entry.id   AF-A0A1A6HN16-F1
#
_cell.length_a   1.000
_cell.length_b   1.000
_cell.length_c   1.000
_cell.angle_alpha   90.00
_cell.angle_beta   90.00
_cell.angle_gamma   90.00
#
_symmetry.space_group_name_H-M   'P 1'
#
loop_
_entity.id
_entity.type
_entity.pdbx_description
1 polymer ?
#
loop_
_entity_poly.entity_id
_entity_poly.type
_entity_poly.pdbx_seq_one_letter_code
_entity_poly.pdbx_strand_id
1 'polypeptide(L)' 'MLNSNALSALYHGTIESLPNLKEISIHSNPIRCDCVIRWINMNKTNIRFMEPDSLFCVDPPEFQGQNVR' A
#
# COMPACT_ATOMS: atom_id res chain seq x y z
N MET A 1 3.78 11.63 2.83
CA MET A 1 4.90 10.68 2.86
C MET A 1 4.76 9.82 4.10
N LEU A 2 4.70 8.50 3.95
CA LEU A 2 4.53 7.53 5.03
C LEU A 2 5.50 6.33 4.89
N ASN A 3 6.53 6.45 4.05
CA ASN A 3 7.56 5.43 3.87
C ASN A 3 8.44 5.27 5.12
N SER A 4 9.06 4.11 5.28
CA SER A 4 9.96 3.79 6.41
C SER A 4 9.31 3.99 7.78
N ASN A 5 8.06 3.56 7.92
CA ASN A 5 7.29 3.61 9.15
C ASN A 5 6.85 2.19 9.58
N ALA A 6 5.94 2.11 10.55
CA ALA A 6 5.34 0.86 11.03
C ALA A 6 3.91 0.63 10.50
N LEU A 7 3.60 1.12 9.29
CA LEU A 7 2.28 0.93 8.69
C LEU A 7 2.12 -0.52 8.22
N SER A 8 1.12 -1.24 8.74
CA SER A 8 0.86 -2.61 8.28
C SER A 8 -0.21 -2.70 7.19
N ALA A 9 -1.11 -1.72 7.10
CA ALA A 9 -2.15 -1.69 6.09
C ALA A 9 -2.63 -0.25 5.84
N LEU A 10 -3.24 -0.03 4.67
CA LEU A 10 -3.90 1.22 4.32
C LEU A 10 -5.32 0.89 3.87
N TYR A 11 -6.31 1.47 4.53
CA TYR A 11 -7.73 1.25 4.18
C TYR A 11 -8.13 2.09 2.97
N HIS A 12 -8.96 1.53 2.09
CA HIS A 12 -9.50 2.25 0.93
C HIS A 12 -10.22 3.54 1.32
N GLY A 13 -11.00 3.50 2.41
CA GLY A 13 -11.72 4.67 2.92
C GLY A 13 -10.82 5.83 3.35
N THR A 14 -9.58 5.56 3.79
CA THR A 14 -8.59 6.61 4.10
C THR A 14 -8.24 7.39 2.84
N ILE A 15 -8.05 6.69 1.73
CA ILE A 15 -7.79 7.30 0.43
C ILE A 15 -9.02 8.06 -0.09
N GLU A 16 -10.21 7.48 0.00
CA GLU A 16 -11.45 8.14 -0.44
C GLU A 16 -11.74 9.43 0.35
N SER A 17 -11.35 9.49 1.62
CA SER A 17 -11.47 10.68 2.47
C SER A 17 -10.53 11.83 2.08
N LEU A 18 -9.56 11.58 1.19
CA LEU A 18 -8.54 12.53 0.78
C LEU A 18 -8.65 12.80 -0.74
N PRO A 19 -9.68 13.52 -1.21
CA PRO A 19 -9.99 13.65 -2.65
C PRO A 19 -8.93 14.40 -3.45
N ASN A 20 -8.09 15.19 -2.80
CA ASN A 20 -7.00 15.94 -3.44
C ASN A 20 -5.65 15.21 -3.37
N LEU A 21 -5.59 14.01 -2.77
CA LEU A 21 -4.36 13.24 -2.67
C LEU A 21 -3.98 12.70 -4.05
N LYS A 22 -2.79 13.07 -4.53
CA LYS A 22 -2.27 12.64 -5.83
C LYS A 22 -1.20 11.58 -5.73
N GLU A 23 -0.40 11.65 -4.66
CA GLU A 23 0.77 10.79 -4.50
C GLU A 23 0.92 10.34 -3.06
N ILE A 24 1.35 9.10 -2.89
CA ILE A 24 1.63 8.52 -1.59
C ILE A 24 2.89 7.66 -1.67
N SER A 25 3.72 7.74 -0.64
CA SER A 25 4.87 6.86 -0.45
C SER A 25 4.64 6.03 0.80
N ILE A 26 4.62 4.70 0.66
CA ILE A 26 4.44 3.74 1.76
C ILE A 26 5.45 2.57 1.68
N HIS A 27 6.45 2.64 0.81
CA HIS A 27 7.50 1.63 0.76
C HIS A 27 8.24 1.52 2.11
N SER A 28 8.98 0.42 2.30
CA SER A 28 9.73 0.16 3.54
C SER A 28 8.85 0.15 4.81
N ASN A 29 7.60 -0.28 4.68
CA ASN A 29 6.70 -0.53 5.79
C ASN A 29 6.40 -2.04 5.89
N PRO A 30 6.06 -2.56 7.08
CA PRO A 30 5.72 -3.97 7.28
C PRO A 30 4.30 -4.29 6.77
N ILE A 31 4.09 -4.20 5.46
CA ILE A 31 2.76 -4.37 4.84
C ILE A 31 2.26 -5.81 4.96
N ARG A 32 1.04 -5.96 5.47
CA ARG A 32 0.29 -7.20 5.48
C ARG A 32 -0.62 -7.26 4.25
N CYS A 33 -0.43 -8.31 3.45
CA CYS A 33 -1.12 -8.54 2.19
C CYS A 33 -2.36 -9.42 2.37
N ASP A 34 -3.42 -8.78 2.85
CA ASP A 34 -4.73 -9.39 3.01
C ASP A 34 -5.85 -8.55 2.33
N CYS A 35 -7.10 -8.78 2.71
CA CYS A 35 -8.26 -8.09 2.16
C CYS A 35 -8.21 -6.56 2.33
N VAL A 36 -7.51 -6.04 3.33
CA VAL A 36 -7.45 -4.59 3.60
C VAL A 36 -6.63 -3.87 2.54
N ILE A 37 -5.50 -4.44 2.10
CA ILE A 37 -4.60 -3.81 1.13
C ILE A 37 -4.97 -4.14 -0.33
N ARG A 38 -5.89 -5.09 -0.55
CA ARG A 38 -6.27 -5.61 -1.88
C ARG A 38 -6.65 -4.53 -2.90
N TRP A 39 -7.22 -3.41 -2.44
CA TRP A 39 -7.62 -2.31 -3.32
C TRP A 39 -6.44 -1.63 -4.00
N ILE A 40 -5.22 -1.71 -3.46
CA ILE A 40 -4.01 -1.11 -4.05
C ILE A 40 -3.75 -1.67 -5.45
N ASN A 41 -4.11 -2.94 -5.70
CA ASN A 41 -3.94 -3.59 -7.00
C ASN A 41 -5.11 -3.40 -7.94
N MET A 42 -6.18 -2.76 -7.46
CA MET A 42 -7.32 -2.46 -8.30
C MET A 42 -7.01 -1.17 -9.08
N ASN A 43 -7.24 -1.17 -10.39
CA ASN A 43 -7.12 0.00 -11.26
C ASN A 43 -8.22 1.07 -11.00
N LYS A 44 -8.63 1.24 -9.75
CA LYS A 44 -9.76 2.08 -9.33
C LYS A 44 -9.37 3.36 -8.62
N THR A 45 -8.08 3.63 -8.41
CA THR A 45 -7.62 4.84 -7.73
C THR A 45 -6.76 5.71 -8.65
N ASN A 46 -6.92 7.02 -8.55
CA ASN A 46 -6.12 8.02 -9.27
C ASN A 46 -4.82 8.39 -8.53
N ILE A 47 -4.41 7.60 -7.54
CA ILE A 47 -3.25 7.88 -6.69
C ILE A 47 -2.01 7.21 -7.25
N ARG A 48 -0.92 7.98 -7.31
CA ARG A 48 0.41 7.47 -7.64
C ARG A 48 1.10 6.95 -6.39
N PHE A 49 1.46 5.67 -6.39
CA PHE A 49 2.36 5.09 -5.40
C PHE A 49 3.80 5.40 -5.80
N MET A 50 4.58 5.97 -4.87
CA MET A 50 6.00 6.19 -5.04
C MET A 50 6.78 4.92 -4.74
N GLU A 51 7.80 4.63 -5.56
CA GLU A 51 8.62 3.42 -5.45
C GLU A 51 7.79 2.13 -5.33
N PRO A 52 6.86 1.84 -6.26
CA PRO A 52 5.99 0.68 -6.17
C PRO A 52 6.78 -0.63 -6.17
N ASP A 53 7.93 -0.67 -6.87
CA ASP A 53 8.81 -1.84 -6.90
C ASP A 53 9.46 -2.13 -5.53
N SER A 54 9.49 -1.15 -4.62
CA SER A 54 10.02 -1.25 -3.25
C SER A 54 8.92 -1.55 -2.21
N LEU A 55 7.69 -1.82 -2.64
CA LEU A 55 6.55 -2.08 -1.78
C LEU A 55 6.28 -3.59 -1.70
N PHE A 56 6.72 -4.22 -0.61
CA PHE A 56 6.62 -5.67 -0.44
C PHE A 56 5.74 -6.07 0.74
N CYS A 57 5.11 -7.23 0.61
CA CYS A 57 4.41 -7.90 1.70
C CYS A 57 5.42 -8.51 2.68
N VAL A 58 5.19 -8.35 3.98
CA VAL A 58 5.93 -9.09 5.03
C VAL A 58 5.11 -10.21 5.64
N ASP A 59 3.80 -10.23 5.37
CA ASP A 59 2.81 -11.15 5.93
C ASP A 59 1.58 -11.21 5.00
N PRO A 60 0.79 -12.30 4.96
CA PRO A 60 1.06 -13.61 5.56
C PRO A 60 2.24 -14.33 4.86
N PRO A 61 2.76 -15.44 5.43
CA PRO A 61 3.95 -16.12 4.94
C PRO A 61 3.89 -16.51 3.45
N GLU A 62 2.70 -16.78 2.93
CA GLU A 62 2.49 -17.16 1.53
C GLU A 62 2.78 -16.00 0.56
N PHE A 63 2.68 -14.76 1.04
CA PHE A 63 2.94 -13.54 0.26
C PHE A 63 4.24 -12.84 0.67
N GLN A 64 4.97 -13.33 1.67
CA GLN A 64 6.19 -12.68 2.15
C GLN A 64 7.21 -12.47 1.02
N GLY A 65 7.69 -11.23 0.87
CA GLY A 65 8.63 -10.83 -0.17
C GLY A 65 8.02 -10.58 -1.55
N GLN A 66 6.72 -10.83 -1.74
CA GLN A 66 6.04 -10.50 -2.99
C GLN A 66 5.74 -8.99 -3.06
N ASN A 67 5.70 -8.44 -4.28
CA ASN A 67 5.30 -7.05 -4.46
C ASN A 67 3.82 -6.91 -4.10
N VAL A 68 3.47 -5.79 -3.47
CA VAL A 68 2.08 -5.49 -3.18
C VAL A 68 1.30 -5.33 -4.48
N ARG A 69 1.90 -4.79 -5.56
CA ARG A 69 1.31 -4.50 -6.89
C ARG A 69 1.74 -5.42 -8.01
#